data_AF-A0A3D1U1N2-F1
#
_entry.id   AF-A0A3D1U1N2-F1
#
_cell.length_a   1.000
_cell.length_b   1.000
_cell.length_c   1.000
_cell.angle_alpha   90.00
_cell.angle_beta   90.00
_cell.angle_gamma   90.00
#
_symmetry.space_group_name_H-M   'P 1'
#
loop_
_entity.id
_entity.type
_entity.pdbx_description
1 polymer ?
#
loop_
_entity_poly.entity_id
_entity_poly.type
_entity_poly.pdbx_seq_one_letter_code
_entity_poly.pdbx_strand_id
1 'polypeptide(L)'
;TLHNLDSGQSYGPISTGGQIDNLSSHDDIQVTLLSGKWDNTTSEVDVLVQTKSGKPLTGRYGVELQGAKIADAGRYDAWIDETISAFFRSPDLADSIAEPADSNSILAVGDYVTQLTWVDEKGATHTYCDFYYCGPSGSLQVGQIVASSSTGPTADGRQKPDISAPGTMILSSLSSDAPVCASPDDTDCLDPLLIASDGASLADTGTSMAAPHVTGVAALMLQANP
;
A
#
# COMPACT_ATOMS: atom_id res chain seq x y z
N THR A 1 -23.36 5.90 5.44
CA THR A 1 -23.35 7.37 5.29
C THR A 1 -21.91 7.85 5.36
N LEU A 2 -21.53 8.86 4.58
CA LEU A 2 -20.22 9.52 4.71
C LEU A 2 -20.40 10.86 5.42
N HIS A 3 -19.55 11.16 6.38
CA HIS A 3 -19.55 12.41 7.14
C HIS A 3 -18.22 13.13 6.94
N ASN A 4 -18.27 14.40 6.54
CA ASN A 4 -17.15 15.31 6.70
C ASN A 4 -17.17 15.83 8.15
N LEU A 5 -16.19 15.40 8.95
CA LEU A 5 -16.14 15.66 10.39
C LEU A 5 -15.69 17.10 10.72
N ASP A 6 -15.15 17.82 9.74
CA ASP A 6 -14.70 19.19 9.92
C ASP A 6 -15.78 20.19 9.52
N SER A 7 -16.53 19.94 8.44
CA SER A 7 -17.64 20.79 8.00
C SER A 7 -19.00 20.41 8.61
N GLY A 8 -19.15 19.18 9.09
CA GLY A 8 -20.44 18.62 9.53
C GLY A 8 -21.35 18.16 8.39
N GLN A 9 -20.94 18.33 7.13
CA GLN A 9 -21.70 17.88 5.96
C GLN A 9 -21.76 16.35 5.91
N SER A 10 -22.91 15.80 5.51
CA SER A 10 -23.12 14.36 5.38
C SER A 10 -23.68 14.01 4.02
N TYR A 11 -23.29 12.84 3.50
CA TYR A 11 -23.71 12.30 2.22
C TYR A 11 -24.29 10.90 2.43
N GLY A 12 -25.53 10.67 1.98
CA GLY A 12 -26.30 9.47 2.29
C GLY A 12 -27.39 9.70 3.36
N PRO A 13 -27.96 8.63 3.93
CA PRO A 13 -27.61 7.22 3.74
C PRO A 13 -27.94 6.71 2.33
N ILE A 14 -27.23 5.68 1.88
CA ILE A 14 -27.61 4.87 0.70
C ILE A 14 -28.08 3.50 1.17
N SER A 15 -29.10 2.95 0.51
CA SER A 15 -29.53 1.56 0.72
C SER A 15 -28.65 0.59 -0.06
N THR A 16 -28.74 -0.70 0.24
CA THR A 16 -28.10 -1.76 -0.57
C THR A 16 -28.53 -1.65 -2.04
N GLY A 17 -27.57 -1.68 -2.97
CA GLY A 17 -27.82 -1.45 -4.40
C GLY A 17 -28.04 0.02 -4.78
N GLY A 18 -27.98 0.93 -3.81
CA GLY A 18 -28.14 2.36 -4.00
C GLY A 18 -26.82 3.04 -4.34
N GLN A 19 -26.94 4.24 -4.93
CA GLN A 19 -25.82 5.10 -5.22
C GLN A 19 -26.17 6.56 -4.99
N ILE A 20 -25.18 7.36 -4.63
CA ILE A 20 -25.22 8.82 -4.70
C ILE A 20 -24.01 9.27 -5.49
N ASP A 21 -24.23 10.19 -6.41
CA ASP A 21 -23.17 10.84 -7.14
C ASP A 21 -23.45 12.34 -7.21
N ASN A 22 -22.63 13.16 -6.56
CA ASN A 22 -22.84 14.61 -6.49
C ASN A 22 -21.87 15.39 -7.38
N LEU A 23 -21.34 14.80 -8.46
CA LEU A 23 -20.39 15.45 -9.38
C LEU A 23 -20.90 16.78 -9.96
N SER A 24 -22.23 16.97 -10.00
CA SER A 24 -22.86 18.23 -10.42
C SER A 24 -22.86 19.34 -9.35
N SER A 25 -22.33 19.09 -8.16
CA SER A 25 -22.20 20.10 -7.10
C SER A 25 -21.33 21.27 -7.56
N HIS A 26 -21.66 22.47 -7.06
CA HIS A 26 -20.80 23.65 -7.18
C HIS A 26 -19.65 23.62 -6.17
N ASP A 27 -19.75 22.76 -5.15
CA ASP A 27 -18.72 22.56 -4.15
C ASP A 27 -17.48 21.93 -4.78
N ASP A 28 -16.30 22.25 -4.22
CA ASP A 28 -15.06 21.63 -4.65
C ASP A 28 -15.02 20.14 -4.25
N ILE A 29 -15.62 19.78 -3.13
CA ILE A 29 -15.67 18.39 -2.66
C ILE A 29 -16.78 17.64 -3.40
N GLN A 30 -16.38 16.60 -4.13
CA GLN A 30 -17.24 15.66 -4.81
C GLN A 30 -17.15 14.29 -4.15
N VAL A 31 -18.30 13.66 -3.96
CA VAL A 31 -18.52 12.41 -3.26
C VAL A 31 -19.36 11.49 -4.14
N THR A 32 -18.83 10.30 -4.36
CA THR A 32 -19.55 9.18 -4.95
C THR A 32 -19.62 8.07 -3.91
N LEU A 33 -20.83 7.60 -3.61
CA LEU A 33 -21.08 6.44 -2.77
C LEU A 33 -21.79 5.39 -3.59
N LEU A 34 -21.24 4.18 -3.65
CA LEU A 34 -21.85 3.03 -4.32
C LEU A 34 -22.04 1.93 -3.27
N SER A 35 -23.19 1.27 -3.26
CA SER A 35 -23.39 0.07 -2.46
C SER A 35 -23.83 -1.06 -3.37
N GLY A 36 -23.12 -2.17 -3.31
CA GLY A 36 -23.33 -3.31 -4.18
C GLY A 36 -23.08 -4.64 -3.49
N LYS A 37 -22.80 -5.64 -4.31
CA LYS A 37 -22.37 -6.96 -3.89
C LYS A 37 -21.04 -7.25 -4.57
N TRP A 38 -20.05 -7.60 -3.76
CA TRP A 38 -18.81 -8.18 -4.27
C TRP A 38 -19.09 -9.59 -4.80
N ASP A 39 -19.81 -10.40 -4.02
CA ASP A 39 -20.24 -11.74 -4.39
C ASP A 39 -21.59 -12.11 -3.75
N ASN A 40 -21.94 -13.40 -3.73
CA ASN A 40 -23.20 -13.88 -3.17
C ASN A 40 -23.28 -13.78 -1.64
N THR A 41 -22.14 -13.62 -0.98
CA THR A 41 -21.97 -13.64 0.48
C THR A 41 -21.52 -12.29 1.05
N THR A 42 -20.92 -11.43 0.25
CA THR A 42 -20.23 -10.21 0.67
C THR A 42 -20.83 -8.99 -0.03
N SER A 43 -21.21 -8.00 0.77
CA SER A 43 -21.60 -6.68 0.29
C SER A 43 -20.39 -5.77 0.19
N GLU A 44 -20.39 -4.89 -0.80
CA GLU A 44 -19.33 -3.91 -1.03
C GLU A 44 -19.91 -2.51 -0.96
N VAL A 45 -19.09 -1.58 -0.46
CA VAL A 45 -19.40 -0.16 -0.44
C VAL A 45 -18.17 0.62 -0.90
N ASP A 46 -18.28 1.26 -2.05
CA ASP A 46 -17.25 2.15 -2.56
C ASP A 46 -17.52 3.57 -2.08
N VAL A 47 -16.47 4.21 -1.57
CA VAL A 47 -16.49 5.59 -1.12
C VAL A 47 -15.38 6.34 -1.85
N LEU A 48 -15.76 7.15 -2.84
CA LEU A 48 -14.85 8.05 -3.53
C LEU A 48 -15.08 9.47 -3.05
N VAL A 49 -14.01 10.12 -2.59
CA VAL A 49 -14.00 11.54 -2.25
C VAL A 49 -12.89 12.21 -3.06
N GLN A 50 -13.26 13.20 -3.86
CA GLN A 50 -12.34 13.89 -4.76
C GLN A 50 -12.59 15.40 -4.73
N THR A 51 -11.60 16.17 -5.18
CA THR A 51 -11.77 17.62 -5.38
C THR A 51 -11.92 17.92 -6.87
N LYS A 52 -12.91 18.73 -7.21
CA LYS A 52 -13.13 19.20 -8.58
C LYS A 52 -11.95 20.03 -9.10
N SER A 53 -11.30 20.76 -8.19
CA SER A 53 -10.12 21.59 -8.49
C SER A 53 -8.83 20.79 -8.71
N GLY A 54 -8.82 19.48 -8.39
CA GLY A 54 -7.61 18.66 -8.40
C GLY A 54 -6.64 18.98 -7.25
N LYS A 55 -7.03 19.84 -6.30
CA LYS A 55 -6.24 20.09 -5.10
C LYS A 55 -6.23 18.85 -4.19
N PRO A 56 -5.13 18.56 -3.48
CA PRO A 56 -5.12 17.47 -2.52
C PRO A 56 -6.29 17.57 -1.54
N LEU A 57 -6.99 16.45 -1.36
CA LEU A 57 -8.08 16.37 -0.38
C LEU A 57 -7.52 16.62 1.01
N THR A 58 -8.19 17.48 1.78
CA THR A 58 -7.84 17.73 3.17
C THR A 58 -9.06 17.55 4.08
N GLY A 59 -8.79 17.27 5.34
CA GLY A 59 -9.80 17.14 6.39
C GLY A 59 -10.05 15.72 6.84
N ARG A 60 -10.98 15.59 7.78
CA ARG A 60 -11.34 14.32 8.43
C ARG A 60 -12.69 13.83 7.95
N TYR A 61 -12.73 12.56 7.56
CA TYR A 61 -13.95 11.90 7.12
C TYR A 61 -14.27 10.71 8.01
N GLY A 62 -15.56 10.44 8.20
CA GLY A 62 -16.06 9.28 8.91
C GLY A 62 -17.07 8.52 8.07
N VAL A 63 -16.92 7.20 7.98
CA VAL A 63 -17.88 6.32 7.31
C VAL A 63 -18.73 5.64 8.39
N GLU A 64 -20.04 5.83 8.32
CA GLU A 64 -21.01 5.13 9.15
C GLU A 64 -21.62 3.98 8.34
N LEU A 65 -21.40 2.75 8.80
CA LEU A 65 -21.99 1.53 8.25
C LEU A 65 -23.10 1.04 9.18
N GLN A 66 -24.28 0.78 8.62
CA GLN A 66 -25.43 0.25 9.37
C GLN A 66 -25.91 -1.05 8.73
N GLY A 67 -25.70 -2.17 9.43
CA GLY A 67 -26.18 -3.47 8.99
C GLY A 67 -27.68 -3.64 9.19
N ALA A 68 -28.43 -3.94 8.12
CA ALA A 68 -29.85 -4.30 8.21
C ALA A 68 -30.08 -5.61 8.99
N LYS A 69 -29.11 -6.54 8.88
CA LYS A 69 -28.97 -7.74 9.69
C LYS A 69 -27.48 -7.98 9.92
N ILE A 70 -27.09 -8.18 11.17
CA ILE A 70 -25.71 -8.46 11.56
C ILE A 70 -25.60 -9.93 11.94
N ALA A 71 -24.69 -10.67 11.31
CA ALA A 71 -24.36 -12.06 11.61
C ALA A 71 -22.86 -12.17 11.97
N ASP A 72 -22.45 -13.29 12.56
CA ASP A 72 -21.04 -13.69 12.76
C ASP A 72 -20.11 -12.55 13.22
N ALA A 73 -20.46 -11.95 14.36
CA ALA A 73 -19.81 -10.82 15.03
C ALA A 73 -19.85 -9.46 14.30
N GLY A 74 -20.34 -9.41 13.05
CA GLY A 74 -20.41 -8.16 12.29
C GLY A 74 -19.05 -7.66 11.82
N ARG A 75 -18.10 -8.57 11.55
CA ARG A 75 -16.81 -8.21 10.94
C ARG A 75 -17.05 -7.49 9.62
N TYR A 76 -16.29 -6.43 9.41
CA TYR A 76 -16.12 -5.76 8.13
C TYR A 76 -14.64 -5.43 7.98
N ASP A 77 -14.21 -5.33 6.74
CA ASP A 77 -12.87 -4.90 6.38
C ASP A 77 -13.00 -3.66 5.48
N ALA A 78 -12.04 -2.75 5.55
CA ALA A 78 -12.06 -1.50 4.79
C ALA A 78 -10.65 -1.18 4.33
N TRP A 79 -10.52 -0.98 3.02
CA TRP A 79 -9.24 -0.66 2.37
C TRP A 79 -9.32 0.71 1.71
N ILE A 80 -8.14 1.32 1.54
CA ILE A 80 -7.96 2.53 0.74
C ILE A 80 -7.18 2.08 -0.48
N ASP A 81 -7.81 2.16 -1.65
CA ASP A 81 -7.28 1.60 -2.90
C ASP A 81 -6.05 2.38 -3.41
N GLU A 82 -6.16 3.71 -3.56
CA GLU A 82 -5.09 4.47 -4.23
C GLU A 82 -4.88 5.88 -3.65
N THR A 83 -4.21 6.03 -2.51
CA THR A 83 -3.62 7.34 -2.18
C THR A 83 -2.56 7.27 -1.07
N ILE A 84 -1.41 7.91 -1.26
CA ILE A 84 -0.46 8.30 -0.18
C ILE A 84 -0.97 9.46 0.70
N SER A 85 -2.15 9.99 0.39
CA SER A 85 -2.74 11.21 0.95
C SER A 85 -3.84 10.95 2.00
N ALA A 86 -4.17 9.70 2.27
CA ALA A 86 -5.25 9.30 3.19
C ALA A 86 -4.81 8.09 4.02
N PHE A 87 -5.24 8.07 5.28
CA PHE A 87 -4.96 6.97 6.20
C PHE A 87 -6.11 6.81 7.17
N PHE A 88 -6.36 5.56 7.60
CA PHE A 88 -7.23 5.33 8.74
C PHE A 88 -6.55 5.80 10.02
N ARG A 89 -7.29 6.48 10.90
CA ARG A 89 -6.76 6.95 12.19
C ARG A 89 -6.33 5.79 13.12
N SER A 90 -6.98 4.65 12.97
CA SER A 90 -6.73 3.43 13.74
C SER A 90 -6.79 2.23 12.78
N PRO A 91 -5.75 2.00 11.97
CA PRO A 91 -5.74 0.90 11.02
C PRO A 91 -5.52 -0.44 11.74
N ASP A 92 -6.08 -1.50 11.18
CA ASP A 92 -5.55 -2.86 11.34
C ASP A 92 -4.49 -3.07 10.24
N LEU A 93 -3.38 -3.72 10.56
CA LEU A 93 -2.29 -4.00 9.62
C LEU A 93 -2.37 -5.43 9.04
N ALA A 94 -3.28 -6.25 9.57
CA ALA A 94 -3.66 -7.52 8.96
C ALA A 94 -4.52 -7.30 7.70
N ASP A 95 -4.79 -8.40 6.98
CA ASP A 95 -5.65 -8.41 5.78
C ASP A 95 -5.22 -7.42 4.69
N SER A 96 -3.92 -7.18 4.56
CA SER A 96 -3.35 -6.11 3.71
C SER A 96 -2.74 -6.63 2.40
N ILE A 97 -3.01 -7.90 2.05
CA ILE A 97 -2.52 -8.50 0.80
C ILE A 97 -3.23 -7.84 -0.37
N ALA A 98 -2.45 -7.14 -1.20
CA ALA A 98 -2.95 -6.47 -2.38
C ALA A 98 -3.33 -7.45 -3.49
N GLU A 99 -4.30 -7.06 -4.32
CA GLU A 99 -4.54 -7.70 -5.60
C GLU A 99 -3.37 -7.40 -6.56
N PRO A 100 -2.92 -8.36 -7.39
CA PRO A 100 -3.44 -9.72 -7.55
C PRO A 100 -2.74 -10.77 -6.67
N ALA A 101 -1.90 -10.37 -5.70
CA ALA A 101 -1.11 -11.29 -4.88
C ALA A 101 -1.97 -12.17 -3.95
N ASP A 102 -3.22 -11.76 -3.71
CA ASP A 102 -4.24 -12.52 -3.02
C ASP A 102 -4.77 -13.72 -3.84
N SER A 103 -4.48 -13.82 -5.14
CA SER A 103 -4.95 -14.92 -6.00
C SER A 103 -4.41 -16.30 -5.61
N ASN A 104 -5.21 -17.35 -5.86
CA ASN A 104 -4.81 -18.74 -5.66
C ASN A 104 -3.69 -19.20 -6.60
N SER A 105 -3.58 -18.57 -7.78
CA SER A 105 -2.65 -18.99 -8.83
C SER A 105 -1.37 -18.17 -8.88
N ILE A 106 -1.19 -17.23 -7.94
CA ILE A 106 -0.02 -16.36 -7.85
C ILE A 106 0.76 -16.72 -6.60
N LEU A 107 2.08 -16.81 -6.75
CA LEU A 107 3.01 -16.94 -5.64
C LEU A 107 3.30 -15.53 -5.09
N ALA A 108 2.68 -15.19 -3.98
CA ALA A 108 2.86 -13.94 -3.27
C ALA A 108 4.11 -14.00 -2.39
N VAL A 109 4.89 -12.91 -2.43
CA VAL A 109 6.19 -12.83 -1.79
C VAL A 109 6.22 -11.66 -0.81
N GLY A 110 6.42 -11.94 0.47
CA GLY A 110 6.68 -10.94 1.49
C GLY A 110 8.15 -10.49 1.51
N ASP A 111 8.40 -9.33 2.11
CA ASP A 111 9.75 -8.77 2.25
C ASP A 111 10.33 -9.04 3.64
N TYR A 112 11.49 -9.69 3.68
CA TYR A 112 12.30 -9.79 4.88
C TYR A 112 13.66 -9.09 4.73
N VAL A 113 14.20 -8.69 5.87
CA VAL A 113 15.41 -7.89 5.96
C VAL A 113 16.66 -8.77 5.88
N THR A 114 17.53 -8.48 4.91
CA THR A 114 18.89 -9.05 4.86
C THR A 114 19.97 -8.05 5.24
N GLN A 115 19.73 -6.76 5.01
CA GLN A 115 20.63 -5.68 5.37
C GLN A 115 19.85 -4.41 5.70
N LEU A 116 20.45 -3.54 6.51
CA LEU A 116 19.87 -2.27 6.92
C LEU A 116 20.74 -1.07 6.54
N THR A 117 21.84 -1.30 5.84
CA THR A 117 22.80 -0.25 5.52
C THR A 117 23.28 -0.37 4.09
N TRP A 118 23.50 0.76 3.44
CA TRP A 118 24.13 0.85 2.13
C TRP A 118 25.13 2.01 2.11
N VAL A 119 26.00 2.04 1.12
CA VAL A 119 26.98 3.11 0.92
C VAL A 119 26.61 3.85 -0.35
N ASP A 120 26.46 5.17 -0.26
CA ASP A 120 26.13 6.00 -1.42
C ASP A 120 27.33 6.26 -2.36
N GLU A 121 27.07 6.88 -3.50
CA GLU A 121 28.08 7.27 -4.50
C GLU A 121 29.23 8.14 -3.92
N LYS A 122 28.95 8.88 -2.84
CA LYS A 122 29.95 9.74 -2.15
C LYS A 122 30.72 9.00 -1.06
N GLY A 123 30.44 7.72 -0.84
CA GLY A 123 31.07 6.88 0.16
C GLY A 123 30.48 7.03 1.57
N ALA A 124 29.35 7.71 1.74
CA ALA A 124 28.67 7.82 3.03
C ALA A 124 27.82 6.57 3.28
N THR A 125 27.87 6.05 4.51
CA THR A 125 27.02 4.93 4.94
C THR A 125 25.69 5.44 5.47
N HIS A 126 24.61 4.91 4.92
CA HIS A 126 23.24 5.20 5.33
C HIS A 126 22.63 4.00 6.06
N THR A 127 21.62 4.27 6.88
CA THR A 127 20.86 3.24 7.60
C THR A 127 19.40 3.37 7.23
N TYR A 128 18.75 2.23 6.95
CA TYR A 128 17.36 2.14 6.59
C TYR A 128 16.48 2.70 7.70
N CYS A 129 15.53 3.53 7.30
CA CYS A 129 14.76 4.36 8.19
C CYS A 129 13.43 4.70 7.52
N ASP A 130 12.35 4.05 7.96
CA ASP A 130 11.00 4.35 7.49
C ASP A 130 10.10 4.84 8.66
N PHE A 131 8.84 5.08 8.35
CA PHE A 131 7.84 5.52 9.32
C PHE A 131 7.66 4.54 10.49
N TYR A 132 7.76 3.24 10.24
CA TYR A 132 7.53 2.19 11.22
C TYR A 132 8.75 1.92 12.12
N TYR A 133 9.96 2.18 11.60
CA TYR A 133 11.22 1.75 12.22
C TYR A 133 12.08 2.88 12.78
N CYS A 134 12.04 4.08 12.20
CA CYS A 134 12.63 5.26 12.82
C CYS A 134 11.67 6.02 13.74
N GLY A 135 10.42 5.53 13.84
CA GLY A 135 9.46 5.96 14.84
C GLY A 135 9.75 5.38 16.24
N PRO A 136 8.92 5.71 17.25
CA PRO A 136 9.09 5.24 18.63
C PRO A 136 8.91 3.72 18.84
N SER A 137 8.60 2.95 17.79
CA SER A 137 8.14 1.56 17.80
C SER A 137 9.23 0.48 17.78
N GLY A 138 10.50 0.82 17.54
CA GLY A 138 11.64 -0.09 17.78
C GLY A 138 12.58 -0.34 16.60
N SER A 139 13.64 -1.09 16.86
CA SER A 139 14.72 -1.40 15.91
C SER A 139 14.37 -2.60 15.04
N LEU A 140 14.35 -2.41 13.71
CA LEU A 140 14.33 -3.50 12.74
C LEU A 140 15.61 -4.34 12.81
N GLN A 141 15.49 -5.65 12.64
CA GLN A 141 16.63 -6.57 12.66
C GLN A 141 16.67 -7.42 11.40
N VAL A 142 17.89 -7.83 11.01
CA VAL A 142 18.09 -8.82 9.95
C VAL A 142 17.33 -10.11 10.29
N GLY A 143 16.61 -10.63 9.31
CA GLY A 143 15.75 -11.81 9.40
C GLY A 143 14.30 -11.52 9.79
N GLN A 144 13.94 -10.28 10.11
CA GLN A 144 12.55 -9.90 10.37
C GLN A 144 11.80 -9.54 9.09
N ILE A 145 10.47 -9.66 9.10
CA ILE A 145 9.59 -9.12 8.07
C ILE A 145 9.49 -7.61 8.24
N VAL A 146 9.65 -6.85 7.17
CA VAL A 146 9.53 -5.38 7.18
C VAL A 146 8.05 -4.99 7.38
N ALA A 147 7.77 -3.90 8.10
CA ALA A 147 6.40 -3.54 8.52
C ALA A 147 5.54 -3.08 7.34
N SER A 148 6.18 -2.59 6.27
CA SER A 148 5.56 -2.27 4.99
C SER A 148 5.22 -3.51 4.16
N SER A 149 5.68 -4.71 4.52
CA SER A 149 5.28 -5.94 3.85
C SER A 149 3.86 -6.29 4.26
N SER A 150 2.95 -6.33 3.29
CA SER A 150 1.57 -6.79 3.49
C SER A 150 1.51 -8.14 4.20
N THR A 151 0.52 -8.30 5.07
CA THR A 151 0.29 -9.52 5.83
C THR A 151 -1.13 -10.03 5.62
N GLY A 152 -1.27 -11.36 5.62
CA GLY A 152 -2.56 -12.00 5.45
C GLY A 152 -3.42 -12.02 6.72
N PRO A 153 -4.56 -12.74 6.67
CA PRO A 153 -5.02 -13.51 5.51
C PRO A 153 -5.51 -12.63 4.34
N THR A 154 -5.93 -13.24 3.24
CA THR A 154 -6.72 -12.54 2.21
C THR A 154 -8.11 -12.21 2.77
N ALA A 155 -8.89 -11.37 2.07
CA ALA A 155 -10.26 -11.01 2.48
C ALA A 155 -11.17 -12.24 2.72
N ASP A 156 -10.96 -13.33 1.98
CA ASP A 156 -11.67 -14.60 2.14
C ASP A 156 -10.99 -15.60 3.11
N GLY A 157 -9.97 -15.17 3.85
CA GLY A 157 -9.36 -15.92 4.94
C GLY A 157 -8.22 -16.88 4.54
N ARG A 158 -7.75 -16.85 3.30
CA ARG A 158 -6.63 -17.72 2.86
C ARG A 158 -5.30 -17.18 3.36
N GLN A 159 -4.36 -18.08 3.63
CA GLN A 159 -2.99 -17.70 4.02
C GLN A 159 -2.25 -17.10 2.83
N LYS A 160 -1.79 -15.85 2.99
CA LYS A 160 -0.85 -15.12 2.12
C LYS A 160 0.02 -14.20 3.00
N PRO A 161 1.24 -13.79 2.57
CA PRO A 161 1.95 -14.29 1.38
C PRO A 161 2.32 -15.78 1.52
N ASP A 162 2.72 -16.42 0.43
CA ASP A 162 3.09 -17.84 0.45
C ASP A 162 4.49 -18.05 1.04
N ILE A 163 5.42 -17.15 0.68
CA ILE A 163 6.81 -17.15 1.14
C ILE A 163 7.32 -15.71 1.30
N SER A 164 8.52 -15.55 1.86
CA SER A 164 9.22 -14.26 1.92
C SER A 164 10.61 -14.36 1.28
N ALA A 165 11.08 -13.24 0.72
CA ALA A 165 12.41 -13.11 0.11
C ALA A 165 13.08 -11.80 0.54
N PRO A 166 14.40 -11.63 0.31
CA PRO A 166 15.09 -10.37 0.55
C PRO A 166 14.46 -9.23 -0.24
N GLY A 167 13.92 -8.22 0.44
CA GLY A 167 13.39 -7.02 -0.22
C GLY A 167 13.86 -5.70 0.39
N THR A 168 14.49 -5.72 1.56
CA THR A 168 14.96 -4.51 2.25
C THR A 168 16.37 -4.10 1.82
N MET A 169 16.51 -2.85 1.36
CA MET A 169 17.74 -2.22 0.88
C MET A 169 18.50 -3.06 -0.15
N ILE A 170 17.79 -3.65 -1.10
CA ILE A 170 18.41 -4.42 -2.19
C ILE A 170 19.08 -3.47 -3.17
N LEU A 171 20.34 -3.76 -3.52
CA LEU A 171 21.04 -3.08 -4.60
C LEU A 171 20.70 -3.74 -5.94
N SER A 172 20.18 -2.98 -6.89
CA SER A 172 19.88 -3.47 -8.24
C SER A 172 20.25 -2.42 -9.30
N SER A 173 20.16 -2.78 -10.58
CA SER A 173 20.55 -1.91 -11.69
C SER A 173 19.79 -0.58 -11.70
N LEU A 174 20.53 0.52 -11.72
CA LEU A 174 20.00 1.86 -11.96
C LEU A 174 19.89 2.13 -13.48
N SER A 175 18.72 2.58 -13.93
CA SER A 175 18.56 3.02 -15.32
C SER A 175 19.32 4.32 -15.57
N SER A 176 20.02 4.42 -16.71
CA SER A 176 20.69 5.67 -17.13
C SER A 176 19.71 6.80 -17.44
N ASP A 177 18.44 6.46 -17.69
CA ASP A 177 17.39 7.43 -18.00
C ASP A 177 16.60 7.86 -16.76
N ALA A 178 16.90 7.30 -15.59
CA ALA A 178 16.21 7.66 -14.35
C ALA A 178 16.59 9.08 -13.91
N PRO A 179 15.62 9.98 -13.68
CA PRO A 179 15.91 11.33 -13.20
C PRO A 179 16.42 11.27 -11.76
N VAL A 180 17.53 11.96 -11.47
CA VAL A 180 18.10 12.08 -10.13
C VAL A 180 17.92 13.52 -9.65
N CYS A 181 17.45 13.68 -8.41
CA CYS A 181 17.17 15.00 -7.86
C CYS A 181 18.46 15.83 -7.75
N ALA A 182 18.38 17.08 -8.21
CA ALA A 182 19.47 18.04 -8.10
C ALA A 182 19.33 18.93 -6.85
N SER A 183 18.10 19.06 -6.35
CA SER A 183 17.74 19.81 -5.16
C SER A 183 16.83 18.97 -4.24
N PRO A 184 16.86 19.18 -2.92
CA PRO A 184 15.90 18.57 -1.99
C PRO A 184 14.44 18.96 -2.24
N ASP A 185 14.19 20.03 -3.00
CA ASP A 185 12.85 20.50 -3.34
C ASP A 185 12.26 19.80 -4.59
N ASP A 186 13.04 18.98 -5.29
CA ASP A 186 12.57 18.25 -6.47
C ASP A 186 11.65 17.07 -6.04
N THR A 187 10.52 16.85 -6.72
CA THR A 187 9.47 15.90 -6.27
C THR A 187 9.15 14.77 -7.25
N ASP A 188 9.91 14.62 -8.35
CA ASP A 188 9.69 13.59 -9.39
C ASP A 188 11.02 13.04 -9.89
N CYS A 189 11.83 12.54 -8.96
CA CYS A 189 13.18 12.06 -9.20
C CYS A 189 13.66 11.15 -8.08
N LEU A 190 14.73 10.40 -8.34
CA LEU A 190 15.40 9.56 -7.36
C LEU A 190 16.24 10.42 -6.40
N ASP A 191 16.15 10.11 -5.12
CA ASP A 191 17.06 10.66 -4.12
C ASP A 191 18.49 10.17 -4.43
N PRO A 192 19.47 11.07 -4.67
CA PRO A 192 20.85 10.69 -4.94
C PRO A 192 21.49 9.88 -3.80
N LEU A 193 20.96 9.93 -2.58
CA LEU A 193 21.44 9.12 -1.45
C LEU A 193 21.16 7.62 -1.63
N LEU A 194 20.22 7.25 -2.51
CA LEU A 194 19.90 5.85 -2.81
C LEU A 194 20.83 5.25 -3.88
N ILE A 195 21.60 6.08 -4.59
CA ILE A 195 22.56 5.60 -5.60
C ILE A 195 23.78 5.03 -4.87
N ALA A 196 24.11 3.77 -5.13
CA ALA A 196 25.18 3.07 -4.48
C ALA A 196 26.57 3.57 -4.90
N SER A 197 27.60 3.17 -4.15
CA SER A 197 28.99 3.56 -4.36
C SER A 197 29.58 3.29 -5.76
N ASP A 198 28.95 2.43 -6.56
CA ASP A 198 29.37 2.12 -7.92
C ASP A 198 28.81 3.11 -8.97
N GLY A 199 27.89 4.00 -8.59
CA GLY A 199 27.20 4.94 -9.48
C GLY A 199 26.28 4.27 -10.50
N ALA A 200 26.06 2.95 -10.40
CA ALA A 200 25.33 2.14 -11.38
C ALA A 200 24.24 1.28 -10.74
N SER A 201 24.19 1.22 -9.41
CA SER A 201 23.17 0.51 -8.64
C SER A 201 22.32 1.47 -7.82
N LEU A 202 21.04 1.15 -7.67
CA LEU A 202 20.09 1.82 -6.78
C LEU A 202 19.80 0.90 -5.60
N ALA A 203 19.83 1.46 -4.39
CA ALA A 203 19.40 0.83 -3.17
C ALA A 203 17.90 1.11 -2.95
N ASP A 204 17.08 0.06 -2.90
CA ASP A 204 15.62 0.22 -2.75
C ASP A 204 15.02 -0.85 -1.83
N THR A 205 13.82 -0.60 -1.30
CA THR A 205 13.12 -1.48 -0.36
C THR A 205 11.69 -1.77 -0.81
N GLY A 206 11.31 -3.04 -0.76
CA GLY A 206 9.91 -3.45 -0.80
C GLY A 206 9.69 -4.86 -1.33
N THR A 207 8.43 -5.28 -1.32
CA THR A 207 8.01 -6.54 -1.95
C THR A 207 8.28 -6.54 -3.46
N SER A 208 8.34 -5.38 -4.10
CA SER A 208 8.83 -5.19 -5.49
C SER A 208 10.27 -5.68 -5.69
N MET A 209 11.10 -5.67 -4.65
CA MET A 209 12.47 -6.18 -4.68
C MET A 209 12.53 -7.65 -4.22
N ALA A 210 11.64 -8.06 -3.32
CA ALA A 210 11.51 -9.45 -2.90
C ALA A 210 10.99 -10.37 -4.02
N ALA A 211 9.95 -9.95 -4.75
CA ALA A 211 9.32 -10.72 -5.82
C ALA A 211 10.31 -11.21 -6.91
N PRO A 212 11.17 -10.36 -7.52
CA PRO A 212 12.09 -10.79 -8.56
C PRO A 212 13.16 -11.79 -8.08
N HIS A 213 13.51 -11.82 -6.78
CA HIS A 213 14.38 -12.88 -6.24
C HIS A 213 13.73 -14.26 -6.41
N VAL A 214 12.45 -14.38 -6.06
CA VAL A 214 11.69 -15.63 -6.20
C VAL A 214 11.47 -15.97 -7.67
N THR A 215 11.19 -14.98 -8.52
CA THR A 215 11.09 -15.18 -9.97
C THR A 215 12.38 -15.76 -10.55
N GLY A 216 13.55 -15.26 -10.13
CA GLY A 216 14.85 -15.81 -10.54
C GLY A 216 15.04 -17.26 -10.10
N VAL A 217 14.68 -17.60 -8.86
CA VAL A 217 14.70 -18.99 -8.37
C VAL A 217 13.78 -19.89 -9.19
N ALA A 218 12.54 -19.45 -9.47
CA ALA A 218 11.60 -20.19 -10.29
C ALA A 218 12.14 -20.43 -11.71
N ALA A 219 12.78 -19.44 -12.32
CA ALA A 219 13.43 -19.58 -13.62
C ALA A 219 14.57 -20.62 -13.59
N LEU A 220 15.39 -20.65 -12.55
CA LEU A 220 16.43 -21.67 -12.37
C LEU A 220 15.85 -23.07 -12.15
N MET A 221 14.74 -23.18 -11.41
CA MET A 221 14.02 -24.45 -11.24
C MET A 221 13.47 -24.97 -12.57
N LEU A 222 12.88 -24.09 -13.39
CA LEU A 222 12.43 -24.41 -14.75
C LEU A 222 13.61 -24.77 -15.65
N GLN A 223 14.74 -24.08 -15.56
CA GLN A 223 15.94 -24.45 -16.33
C GLN A 223 16.44 -25.86 -15.95
N ALA A 224 16.41 -26.21 -14.67
CA ALA A 224 16.83 -27.52 -14.19
C ALA A 224 15.86 -28.65 -14.59
N ASN A 225 14.58 -28.34 -14.79
CA ASN A 225 13.54 -29.26 -15.25
C ASN A 225 12.61 -28.57 -16.27
N PRO A 226 13.04 -28.46 -17.54
CA PRO A 226 12.38 -27.66 -18.57
C PRO A 226 11.08 -28.25 -19.09
#